data_AF-A0A3B9YT08-F1
#
_entry.id   AF-A0A3B9YT08-F1
#
_cell.length_a   1.000
_cell.length_b   1.000
_cell.length_c   1.000
_cell.angle_alpha   90.00
_cell.angle_beta   90.00
_cell.angle_gamma   90.00
#
_symmetry.space_group_name_H-M   'P 1'
#
loop_
_entity.id
_entity.type
_entity.pdbx_description
1 polymer ?
#
loop_
_entity_poly.entity_id
_entity_poly.type
_entity_poly.pdbx_seq_one_letter_code
_entity_poly.pdbx_strand_id
1 'polypeptide(L)'
;APICLVAGLNVALAQGPAADPSKAPPPAPPPIKFTADECGVWDREKAFAQTIEKKDRAAFEAMLHPSAVFSAATPGQLRGRAEILESWAPLLDGKDLVLRWH
;
A
#
# COMPACT_ATOMS: atom_id res chain seq x y z
N ALA A 1 -3.79 15.82 16.21
CA ALA A 1 -3.09 14.86 15.35
C ALA A 1 -3.96 14.60 14.12
N PRO A 2 -3.42 14.57 12.88
CA PRO A 2 -4.25 14.41 11.69
C PRO A 2 -4.75 12.97 11.58
N ILE A 3 -6.02 12.82 11.19
CA ILE A 3 -6.68 11.53 10.94
C ILE A 3 -6.40 11.17 9.48
N CYS A 4 -5.68 10.07 9.21
CA CYS A 4 -5.59 9.51 7.86
C CYS A 4 -6.87 8.70 7.58
N LEU A 5 -7.75 9.27 6.75
CA LEU A 5 -8.96 8.62 6.26
C LEU A 5 -8.63 7.91 4.94
N VAL A 6 -8.89 6.61 4.85
CA VAL A 6 -8.92 5.91 3.56
C VAL A 6 -10.24 6.27 2.88
N ALA A 7 -10.18 6.94 1.74
CA ALA A 7 -11.36 7.37 1.01
C ALA A 7 -12.08 6.16 0.38
N GLY A 8 -13.27 5.85 0.88
CA GLY A 8 -14.15 4.85 0.28
C GLY A 8 -14.62 5.29 -1.12
N LEU A 9 -14.62 4.34 -2.05
CA LEU A 9 -15.09 4.46 -3.43
C LEU A 9 -16.50 5.07 -3.49
N ASN A 10 -16.66 6.24 -4.13
CA ASN A 10 -17.97 6.83 -4.41
C ASN A 10 -18.59 6.12 -5.63
N VAL A 11 -19.51 5.19 -5.38
CA VAL A 11 -20.35 4.58 -6.43
C VAL A 11 -21.54 5.49 -6.69
N ALA A 12 -21.64 6.04 -7.91
CA ALA A 12 -22.84 6.72 -8.38
C ALA A 12 -23.94 5.67 -8.67
N LEU A 13 -25.05 5.73 -7.94
CA LEU A 13 -26.20 4.84 -8.10
C LEU A 13 -27.08 5.29 -9.28
N ALA A 14 -27.20 4.42 -10.29
CA ALA A 14 -28.29 4.47 -11.26
C ALA A 14 -29.61 4.14 -10.55
N GLN A 15 -30.67 4.93 -10.80
CA GLN A 15 -31.96 4.80 -10.14
C GLN A 15 -32.74 3.60 -10.69
N GLY A 16 -32.78 2.50 -9.93
CA GLY A 16 -33.66 1.34 -10.15
C GLY A 16 -35.01 1.48 -9.41
N PRO A 17 -35.97 0.56 -9.64
CA PRO A 17 -37.34 0.65 -9.11
C PRO A 17 -37.38 0.68 -7.57
N ALA A 18 -38.42 1.32 -7.04
CA ALA A 18 -38.59 1.64 -5.63
C ALA A 18 -38.34 0.45 -4.70
N ALA A 19 -37.43 0.65 -3.74
CA ALA A 19 -37.05 -0.34 -2.75
C ALA A 19 -38.20 -0.66 -1.78
N ASP A 20 -38.34 -1.95 -1.48
CA ASP A 20 -39.26 -2.48 -0.47
C ASP A 20 -38.82 -1.99 0.93
N PRO A 21 -39.63 -1.21 1.68
CA PRO A 21 -39.22 -0.59 2.94
C PRO A 21 -38.88 -1.61 4.04
N SER A 22 -39.29 -2.87 3.87
CA SER A 22 -39.00 -3.96 4.80
C SER A 22 -37.60 -4.56 4.61
N LYS A 23 -36.84 -4.14 3.59
CA LYS A 23 -35.48 -4.60 3.30
C LYS A 23 -34.49 -3.44 3.38
N ALA A 24 -34.50 -2.72 4.50
CA ALA A 24 -33.44 -1.75 4.79
C ALA A 24 -32.09 -2.49 4.89
N PRO A 25 -31.03 -2.01 4.21
CA PRO A 25 -29.70 -2.53 4.44
C PRO A 25 -29.33 -2.39 5.92
N PRO A 26 -28.64 -3.37 6.53
CA PRO A 26 -28.14 -3.19 7.87
C PRO A 26 -27.28 -1.91 7.94
N PRO A 27 -27.30 -1.20 9.09
CA PRO A 27 -26.50 0.00 9.25
C PRO A 27 -25.03 -0.32 8.97
N ALA A 28 -24.37 0.58 8.22
CA ALA A 28 -22.96 0.42 7.94
C ALA A 28 -22.18 0.35 9.27
N PRO A 29 -21.18 -0.55 9.39
CA PRO A 29 -20.33 -0.59 10.58
C PRO A 29 -19.64 0.77 10.77
N PRO A 30 -19.40 1.17 12.03
CA PRO A 30 -18.71 2.42 12.30
C PRO A 30 -17.30 2.41 11.69
N PRO A 31 -16.78 3.57 11.25
CA PRO A 31 -15.44 3.65 10.69
C PRO A 31 -14.41 3.27 11.76
N ILE A 32 -13.49 2.38 11.41
CA ILE A 32 -12.35 2.05 12.26
C ILE A 32 -11.38 3.24 12.26
N LYS A 33 -11.04 3.74 13.44
CA LYS A 33 -10.02 4.78 13.62
C LYS A 33 -8.72 4.10 13.99
N PHE A 34 -7.69 4.32 13.20
CA PHE A 34 -6.35 3.89 13.54
C PHE A 34 -5.78 4.73 14.69
N THR A 35 -5.01 4.07 15.54
CA THR A 35 -4.13 4.69 16.53
C THR A 35 -3.00 5.48 15.84
N ALA A 36 -2.27 6.29 16.61
CA ALA A 36 -1.14 7.03 16.07
C ALA A 36 -0.03 6.11 15.52
N ASP A 37 0.22 4.98 16.18
CA ASP A 37 1.24 4.02 15.76
C ASP A 37 0.84 3.29 14.47
N GLU A 38 -0.44 2.93 14.34
CA GLU A 38 -0.98 2.34 13.11
C GLU A 38 -0.91 3.31 11.93
N CYS A 39 -1.21 4.60 12.16
CA CYS A 39 -0.97 5.64 11.16
C CYS A 39 0.52 5.74 10.78
N GLY A 40 1.42 5.62 11.77
CA GLY A 40 2.87 5.63 11.52
C GLY A 40 3.35 4.45 10.67
N VAL A 41 2.76 3.27 10.82
CA VAL A 41 3.02 2.12 9.93
C VAL A 41 2.56 2.45 8.52
N TRP A 42 1.31 2.93 8.37
CA TRP A 42 0.74 3.29 7.07
C TRP A 42 1.56 4.34 6.31
N ASP A 43 2.07 5.35 7.03
CA ASP A 43 2.89 6.39 6.43
C ASP A 43 4.23 5.85 5.91
N ARG A 44 4.86 4.90 6.63
CA ARG A 44 6.09 4.24 6.17
C ARG A 44 5.85 3.35 4.95
N GLU A 45 4.72 2.63 4.90
CA GLU A 45 4.34 1.81 3.75
C GLU A 45 4.13 2.68 2.50
N LYS A 46 3.40 3.80 2.61
CA LYS A 46 3.24 4.75 1.50
C LYS A 46 4.57 5.34 1.05
N ALA A 47 5.44 5.71 2.00
CA ALA A 47 6.76 6.23 1.67
C ALA A 47 7.60 5.19 0.92
N PHE A 48 7.56 3.92 1.33
CA PHE A 48 8.21 2.82 0.62
C PHE A 48 7.68 2.67 -0.80
N ALA A 49 6.35 2.62 -0.99
CA ALA A 49 5.74 2.53 -2.32
C ALA A 49 6.17 3.69 -3.24
N GLN A 50 6.28 4.90 -2.70
CA GLN A 50 6.74 6.07 -3.45
C GLN A 50 8.19 5.96 -3.92
N THR A 51 9.08 5.31 -3.16
CA THR A 51 10.47 5.10 -3.63
C THR A 51 10.51 4.27 -4.91
N ILE A 52 9.60 3.30 -5.04
CA ILE A 52 9.50 2.39 -6.18
C ILE A 52 8.83 3.10 -7.35
N GLU A 53 7.71 3.80 -7.12
CA GLU A 53 7.04 4.59 -8.15
C GLU A 53 7.97 5.63 -8.77
N LYS A 54 8.74 6.34 -7.93
CA LYS A 54 9.68 7.38 -8.35
C LYS A 54 11.00 6.83 -8.88
N LYS A 55 11.22 5.51 -8.80
CA LYS A 55 12.47 4.87 -9.21
C LYS A 55 13.70 5.45 -8.49
N ASP A 56 13.50 5.81 -7.24
CA ASP A 56 14.54 6.40 -6.39
C ASP A 56 15.28 5.29 -5.64
N ARG A 57 16.35 4.80 -6.26
CA ARG A 57 17.16 3.71 -5.73
C ARG A 57 17.75 4.03 -4.35
N ALA A 58 18.22 5.27 -4.14
CA ALA A 58 18.83 5.67 -2.89
C ALA A 58 17.79 5.73 -1.76
N ALA A 59 16.60 6.28 -2.03
CA ALA A 59 15.50 6.28 -1.07
C ALA A 59 15.01 4.87 -0.77
N PHE A 60 14.89 4.00 -1.79
CA PHE A 60 14.53 2.60 -1.59
C PHE A 60 15.55 1.87 -0.70
N GLU A 61 16.85 2.03 -1.01
CA GLU A 61 17.93 1.43 -0.22
C GLU A 61 17.89 1.89 1.25
N ALA A 62 17.59 3.16 1.50
CA ALA A 62 17.50 3.72 2.85
C ALA A 62 16.37 3.09 3.69
N MET A 63 15.32 2.58 3.05
CA MET A 63 14.18 1.94 3.71
C MET A 63 14.46 0.48 4.13
N LEU A 64 15.54 -0.13 3.63
CA LEU A 64 15.88 -1.52 3.92
C LEU A 64 16.73 -1.63 5.19
N HIS A 65 16.31 -2.45 6.15
CA HIS A 65 17.19 -2.81 7.25
C HIS A 65 18.44 -3.56 6.72
N PRO A 66 19.66 -3.34 7.26
CA PRO A 66 20.86 -4.04 6.78
C PRO A 66 20.73 -5.57 6.75
N SER A 67 20.01 -6.14 7.71
CA SER A 67 19.70 -7.58 7.82
C SER A 67 18.28 -7.95 7.39
N ALA A 68 17.61 -7.12 6.58
CA ALA A 68 16.27 -7.40 6.08
C ALA A 68 16.23 -8.74 5.35
N VAL A 69 15.09 -9.41 5.43
CA VAL A 69 14.89 -10.71 4.83
C VAL A 69 13.65 -10.62 3.96
N PHE A 70 13.77 -10.93 2.67
CA PHE A 70 12.69 -10.75 1.71
C PHE A 70 12.39 -12.06 0.98
N SER A 71 11.11 -12.44 0.94
CA SER A 71 10.65 -13.70 0.36
C SER A 71 9.28 -13.48 -0.29
N ALA A 72 9.25 -12.74 -1.40
CA ALA A 72 8.04 -12.56 -2.19
C ALA A 72 8.11 -13.41 -3.46
N ALA A 73 7.34 -14.49 -3.49
CA ALA A 73 7.06 -15.34 -4.65
C ALA A 73 8.24 -15.99 -5.41
N THR A 74 9.50 -15.70 -5.11
CA THR A 74 10.68 -16.36 -5.67
C THR A 74 11.03 -17.65 -4.92
N PRO A 75 11.58 -18.69 -5.60
CA PRO A 75 12.22 -19.81 -4.92
C PRO A 75 13.50 -19.33 -4.23
N GLY A 76 13.41 -19.02 -2.95
CA GLY A 76 14.54 -18.54 -2.15
C GLY A 76 14.22 -17.28 -1.37
N GLN A 77 14.95 -17.08 -0.28
CA GLN A 77 14.82 -15.92 0.58
C GLN A 77 16.05 -15.03 0.35
N LEU A 78 15.83 -13.78 -0.04
CA LEU A 78 16.88 -12.77 -0.13
C LEU A 78 17.26 -12.32 1.28
N ARG A 79 18.56 -12.17 1.54
CA ARG A 79 19.09 -11.78 2.85
C ARG A 79 19.99 -10.56 2.73
N GLY A 80 19.60 -9.54 3.47
CA GLY A 80 20.32 -8.30 3.59
C GLY A 80 20.00 -7.29 2.49
N ARG A 81 20.33 -6.04 2.79
CA ARG A 81 20.06 -4.88 1.93
C ARG A 81 20.61 -5.05 0.51
N ALA A 82 21.83 -5.56 0.39
CA ALA A 82 22.51 -5.69 -0.91
C ALA A 82 21.79 -6.67 -1.85
N GLU A 83 21.47 -7.89 -1.39
CA GLU A 83 20.78 -8.89 -2.21
C GLU A 83 19.38 -8.41 -2.61
N ILE A 84 18.67 -7.75 -1.70
CA ILE A 84 17.35 -7.18 -2.00
C ILE A 84 17.48 -6.08 -3.07
N LEU A 85 18.43 -5.16 -2.93
CA LEU A 85 18.61 -4.07 -3.87
C LEU A 85 19.01 -4.56 -5.27
N GLU A 86 19.84 -5.60 -5.37
CA GLU A 86 20.18 -6.25 -6.63
C GLU A 86 18.95 -6.88 -7.29
N SER A 87 18.18 -7.68 -6.54
CA SER A 87 16.98 -8.35 -7.07
C SER A 87 15.91 -7.37 -7.53
N TRP A 88 15.83 -6.18 -6.91
CA TRP A 88 14.84 -5.15 -7.23
C TRP A 88 15.31 -4.16 -8.31
N ALA A 89 16.57 -4.22 -8.74
CA ALA A 89 17.14 -3.31 -9.74
C ALA A 89 16.29 -3.22 -11.03
N PRO A 90 15.75 -4.32 -11.61
CA PRO A 90 14.92 -4.21 -12.81
C PRO A 90 13.66 -3.36 -12.66
N LEU A 91 13.07 -3.32 -11.46
CA LEU A 91 11.89 -2.49 -11.15
C LEU A 91 12.26 -1.03 -10.92
N LEU A 92 13.41 -0.79 -10.30
CA LEU A 92 13.91 0.55 -10.00
C LEU A 92 14.54 1.22 -11.24
N ASP A 93 15.13 0.45 -12.14
CA ASP A 93 15.85 0.98 -13.31
C ASP A 93 15.03 0.90 -14.61
N GLY A 94 14.07 -0.02 -14.69
CA GLY A 94 13.27 -0.28 -15.90
C GLY A 94 12.31 0.86 -16.24
N LYS A 95 11.96 1.04 -17.52
CA LYS A 95 10.98 2.06 -17.97
C LYS A 95 9.58 1.50 -18.21
N ASP A 96 9.47 0.19 -18.41
CA ASP A 96 8.28 -0.43 -18.99
C ASP A 96 7.21 -0.79 -17.95
N LEU A 97 7.58 -0.79 -16.66
CA LEU A 97 6.68 -1.05 -15.55
C LEU A 97 6.75 0.09 -14.52
N VAL A 98 5.57 0.53 -14.07
CA VAL A 98 5.40 1.46 -12.95
C VAL A 98 4.44 0.81 -11.97
N LEU A 99 4.93 0.54 -10.76
CA LEU A 99 4.11 0.00 -9.68
C LEU A 99 3.62 1.14 -8.79
N ARG A 100 2.34 1.11 -8.42
CA ARG A 100 1.69 2.09 -7.55
C ARG A 100 0.69 1.39 -6.65
N TRP A 101 0.78 1.64 -5.35
CA TRP A 101 -0.21 1.17 -4.38
C TRP A 101 -0.26 2.12 -3.18
N HIS A 102 -1.45 2.65 -2.90
CA HIS A 102 -1.77 3.52 -1.77
C HIS A 102 -3.27 3.39 -1.46
#